data_AF-A0A2P2K624-F1
#
_entry.id   AF-A0A2P2K624-F1
#
_cell.length_a   1.000
_cell.length_b   1.000
_cell.length_c   1.000
_cell.angle_alpha   90.00
_cell.angle_beta   90.00
_cell.angle_gamma   90.00
#
_symmetry.space_group_name_H-M   'P 1'
#
loop_
_entity.id
_entity.type
_entity.pdbx_description
1 polymer ?
#
loop_
_entity_poly.entity_id
_entity_poly.type
_entity_poly.pdbx_seq_one_letter_code
_entity_poly.pdbx_strand_id
1 'polypeptide(L)'
;MEKIEHMTVATNGINMHIASIGRGPAILFLHGFPDLWYTWRHQLLALSSLGYRCIAPDLRGYGDTDAPVSVTEYTAFHVVGDLVGLLDLLGIDRVFLVGHDWGAIIAWHLCLFRPDRIKALVNMSVALYPRNPHKKPVERYRDLFGDDFYICRFQVSHY
;
A
#
# COMPACT_ATOMS: atom_id res chain seq x y z
N MET A 1 -5.84 -18.95 12.07
CA MET A 1 -5.95 -17.48 11.90
C MET A 1 -7.40 -17.01 12.03
N GLU A 2 -8.29 -17.76 12.69
CA GLU A 2 -9.75 -17.57 12.72
C GLU A 2 -10.26 -16.24 13.35
N LYS A 3 -9.36 -15.34 13.77
CA LYS A 3 -9.69 -14.04 14.37
C LYS A 3 -9.51 -12.84 13.44
N ILE A 4 -8.89 -13.03 12.28
CA ILE A 4 -8.74 -11.96 11.29
C ILE A 4 -10.01 -11.91 10.46
N GLU A 5 -10.70 -10.77 10.53
CA GLU A 5 -11.92 -10.51 9.77
C GLU A 5 -11.53 -10.07 8.36
N HIS A 6 -12.18 -10.66 7.35
CA HIS A 6 -12.01 -10.31 5.95
C HIS A 6 -13.28 -9.65 5.44
N MET A 7 -13.14 -8.53 4.74
CA MET A 7 -14.26 -7.88 4.08
C MET A 7 -13.82 -7.20 2.79
N THR A 8 -14.78 -7.00 1.91
CA THR A 8 -14.62 -6.22 0.69
C THR A 8 -15.33 -4.89 0.85
N VAL A 9 -14.64 -3.79 0.56
CA VAL A 9 -15.19 -2.43 0.64
C VAL A 9 -15.06 -1.72 -0.70
N ALA A 10 -16.11 -1.01 -1.10
CA ALA A 10 -16.06 -0.18 -2.30
C ALA A 10 -15.39 1.16 -1.98
N THR A 11 -14.28 1.47 -2.65
CA THR A 11 -13.52 2.71 -2.49
C THR A 11 -12.95 3.14 -3.83
N ASN A 12 -13.03 4.43 -4.17
CA ASN A 12 -12.40 5.01 -5.36
C ASN A 12 -12.63 4.21 -6.68
N GLY A 13 -13.85 3.68 -6.85
CA GLY A 13 -14.25 2.92 -8.04
C GLY A 13 -13.77 1.46 -8.09
N ILE A 14 -13.17 0.93 -7.02
CA ILE A 14 -12.76 -0.48 -6.91
C ILE A 14 -13.37 -1.16 -5.67
N ASN A 15 -13.51 -2.48 -5.75
CA ASN A 15 -13.73 -3.34 -4.59
C ASN A 15 -12.38 -3.75 -4.00
N MET A 16 -12.11 -3.30 -2.78
CA MET A 16 -10.88 -3.54 -2.06
C MET A 16 -11.09 -4.57 -0.96
N HIS A 17 -10.32 -5.65 -0.98
CA HIS A 17 -10.19 -6.57 0.14
C HIS A 17 -9.43 -5.90 1.28
N ILE A 18 -9.92 -6.11 2.50
CA ILE A 18 -9.19 -5.79 3.73
C ILE A 18 -9.21 -6.97 4.70
N ALA A 19 -8.06 -7.18 5.34
CA ALA A 19 -7.91 -8.00 6.53
C ALA A 19 -7.81 -7.10 7.76
N SER A 20 -8.66 -7.31 8.75
CA SER A 20 -8.75 -6.48 9.95
C SER A 20 -8.80 -7.31 11.22
N ILE A 21 -8.16 -6.83 12.29
CA ILE A 21 -8.24 -7.46 13.61
C ILE A 21 -8.02 -6.43 14.73
N GLY A 22 -8.71 -6.64 15.85
CA GLY A 22 -8.58 -5.80 17.04
C GLY A 22 -9.46 -4.55 17.00
N ARG A 23 -9.38 -3.77 18.07
CA ARG A 23 -10.12 -2.52 18.28
C ARG A 23 -9.18 -1.52 18.94
N GLY A 24 -9.45 -0.22 18.80
CA GLY A 24 -8.63 0.86 19.35
C GLY A 24 -8.00 1.75 18.27
N PRO A 25 -6.89 2.43 18.56
CA PRO A 25 -6.18 3.26 17.58
C PRO A 25 -5.82 2.45 16.34
N ALA A 26 -6.08 3.01 15.15
CA ALA A 26 -5.90 2.31 13.89
C ALA A 26 -4.44 2.31 13.42
N ILE A 27 -3.97 1.15 12.97
CA ILE A 27 -2.70 0.97 12.26
C ILE A 27 -3.03 0.42 10.86
N LEU A 28 -2.61 1.14 9.83
CA LEU A 28 -2.74 0.75 8.43
C LEU A 28 -1.43 0.16 7.92
N PHE A 29 -1.47 -1.06 7.38
CA PHE A 29 -0.30 -1.77 6.86
C PHE A 29 -0.36 -1.88 5.34
N LEU A 30 0.67 -1.41 4.65
CA LEU A 30 0.76 -1.41 3.18
C LEU A 30 1.87 -2.38 2.72
N HIS A 31 1.48 -3.47 2.08
CA HIS A 31 2.40 -4.48 1.55
C HIS A 31 3.13 -4.01 0.28
N GLY A 32 4.16 -4.75 -0.14
CA GLY A 32 4.96 -4.47 -1.33
C GLY A 32 4.68 -5.42 -2.50
N PHE A 33 5.67 -5.59 -3.37
CA PHE A 33 5.67 -6.54 -4.47
C PHE A 33 6.66 -7.71 -4.18
N PRO A 34 6.29 -8.97 -4.48
CA PRO A 34 4.96 -9.49 -4.84
C PRO A 34 4.24 -10.00 -3.58
N ASP A 35 3.86 -9.08 -2.68
CA ASP A 35 3.24 -9.40 -1.39
C ASP A 35 1.70 -9.31 -1.43
N LEU A 36 1.07 -9.61 -0.29
CA LEU A 36 -0.36 -9.44 0.00
C LEU A 36 -0.53 -8.88 1.42
N TRP A 37 -1.77 -8.61 1.85
CA TRP A 37 -2.13 -8.37 3.24
C TRP A 37 -1.48 -9.40 4.19
N TYR A 38 -1.37 -10.64 3.72
CA TYR A 38 -0.89 -11.80 4.46
C TYR A 38 0.56 -11.67 4.93
N THR A 39 1.38 -10.83 4.29
CA THR A 39 2.74 -10.50 4.75
C THR A 39 2.73 -9.93 6.17
N TRP A 40 1.64 -9.26 6.56
CA TRP A 40 1.48 -8.63 7.86
C TRP A 40 0.89 -9.52 8.96
N ARG A 41 0.58 -10.79 8.67
CA ARG A 41 -0.12 -11.70 9.61
C ARG A 41 0.47 -11.72 11.04
N HIS A 42 1.79 -11.61 11.17
CA HIS A 42 2.45 -11.62 12.47
C HIS A 42 2.24 -10.30 13.21
N GLN A 43 2.38 -9.17 12.52
CA GLN A 43 2.20 -7.83 13.07
C GLN A 43 0.73 -7.57 13.42
N LEU A 44 -0.20 -8.01 12.58
CA LEU A 44 -1.64 -7.93 12.84
C LEU A 44 -1.99 -8.61 14.17
N LEU A 45 -1.53 -9.84 14.38
CA LEU A 45 -1.78 -10.59 15.62
C LEU A 45 -1.09 -9.95 16.83
N ALA A 46 0.19 -9.56 16.70
CA ALA A 46 0.94 -8.98 17.80
C ALA A 46 0.35 -7.63 18.25
N LEU A 47 0.10 -6.71 17.33
CA LEU A 47 -0.32 -5.36 17.66
C LEU A 47 -1.80 -5.29 18.06
N SER A 48 -2.66 -6.14 17.50
CA SER A 48 -4.04 -6.25 17.98
C SER A 48 -4.13 -6.77 19.42
N SER A 49 -3.22 -7.67 19.84
CA SER A 49 -3.15 -8.12 21.23
C SER A 49 -2.76 -7.01 22.22
N LEU A 50 -2.17 -5.91 21.71
CA LEU A 50 -1.81 -4.72 22.47
C LEU A 50 -2.89 -3.63 22.41
N GLY A 51 -4.08 -3.92 21.88
CA GLY A 51 -5.21 -2.98 21.86
C GLY A 51 -5.22 -2.00 20.68
N TYR A 52 -4.57 -2.36 19.57
CA TYR A 52 -4.68 -1.61 18.32
C TYR A 52 -5.70 -2.25 17.36
N ARG A 53 -6.34 -1.43 16.53
CA ARG A 53 -7.10 -1.89 15.37
C ARG A 53 -6.15 -1.98 14.18
N CYS A 54 -5.81 -3.18 13.76
CA CYS A 54 -4.88 -3.42 12.67
C CYS A 54 -5.63 -3.67 11.37
N ILE A 55 -5.27 -2.98 10.29
CA ILE A 55 -5.95 -3.03 8.99
C ILE A 55 -4.89 -3.22 7.91
N ALA A 56 -5.00 -4.28 7.12
CA ALA A 56 -4.12 -4.57 5.99
C ALA A 56 -4.98 -4.83 4.73
N PRO A 57 -5.09 -3.85 3.81
CA PRO A 57 -5.68 -4.10 2.50
C PRO A 57 -4.77 -4.95 1.62
N ASP A 58 -5.36 -5.69 0.70
CA ASP A 58 -4.69 -5.96 -0.58
C ASP A 58 -4.79 -4.69 -1.43
N LEU A 59 -3.65 -4.17 -1.89
CA LEU A 59 -3.61 -2.96 -2.71
C LEU A 59 -4.21 -3.21 -4.10
N ARG A 60 -4.57 -2.13 -4.80
CA ARG A 60 -5.09 -2.17 -6.17
C ARG A 60 -4.25 -3.11 -7.06
N GLY A 61 -4.89 -4.09 -7.68
CA GLY A 61 -4.24 -5.10 -8.52
C GLY A 61 -3.64 -6.30 -7.81
N TYR A 62 -3.82 -6.44 -6.50
CA TYR A 62 -3.30 -7.55 -5.72
C TYR A 62 -4.41 -8.36 -5.06
N GLY A 63 -4.14 -9.66 -4.87
CA GLY A 63 -4.95 -10.56 -4.07
C GLY A 63 -6.43 -10.55 -4.45
N ASP A 64 -7.27 -10.30 -3.45
CA ASP A 64 -8.72 -10.29 -3.59
C ASP A 64 -9.28 -8.86 -3.86
N THR A 65 -8.41 -7.89 -4.15
CA THR A 65 -8.77 -6.53 -4.58
C THR A 65 -8.85 -6.44 -6.11
N ASP A 66 -9.79 -5.66 -6.63
CA ASP A 66 -9.96 -5.45 -8.06
C ASP A 66 -8.64 -5.00 -8.74
N ALA A 67 -8.45 -5.49 -9.97
CA ALA A 67 -7.30 -5.20 -10.82
C ALA A 67 -7.76 -4.49 -12.11
N PRO A 68 -7.86 -3.14 -12.11
CA PRO A 68 -8.17 -2.38 -13.32
C PRO A 68 -7.26 -2.75 -14.50
N VAL A 69 -7.82 -2.82 -15.71
CA VAL A 69 -7.07 -3.33 -16.88
C VAL A 69 -6.04 -2.31 -17.38
N SER A 70 -6.32 -1.01 -17.26
CA SER A 70 -5.41 0.01 -17.77
C SER A 70 -4.23 0.22 -16.84
N VAL A 71 -3.02 0.11 -17.39
CA VAL A 71 -1.77 0.41 -16.68
C VAL A 71 -1.71 1.86 -16.15
N THR A 72 -2.48 2.77 -16.75
CA THR A 72 -2.56 4.17 -16.30
C THR A 72 -3.36 4.35 -15.01
N GLU A 73 -4.05 3.33 -14.55
CA GLU A 73 -4.88 3.35 -13.33
C GLU A 73 -4.13 2.88 -12.07
N TYR A 74 -2.80 2.77 -12.14
CA TYR A 74 -1.92 2.30 -11.05
C TYR A 74 -0.93 3.37 -10.56
N THR A 75 -1.17 4.65 -10.88
CA THR A 75 -0.32 5.72 -10.38
C THR A 75 -0.45 5.84 -8.86
N ALA A 76 0.53 6.44 -8.18
CA ALA A 76 0.44 6.74 -6.74
C ALA A 76 -0.84 7.51 -6.35
N PHE A 77 -1.36 8.39 -7.21
CA PHE A 77 -2.62 9.11 -6.94
C PHE A 77 -3.82 8.18 -6.83
N HIS A 78 -3.92 7.16 -7.68
CA HIS A 78 -5.00 6.17 -7.64
C HIS A 78 -4.91 5.39 -6.33
N VAL A 79 -3.74 4.81 -6.01
CA VAL A 79 -3.58 4.00 -4.79
C VAL A 79 -3.77 4.83 -3.53
N VAL A 80 -3.26 6.06 -3.48
CA VAL A 80 -3.52 6.97 -2.34
C VAL A 80 -5.01 7.32 -2.25
N GLY A 81 -5.68 7.55 -3.38
CA GLY A 81 -7.12 7.77 -3.44
C GLY A 81 -7.91 6.59 -2.86
N ASP A 82 -7.52 5.36 -3.22
CA ASP A 82 -8.12 4.14 -2.69
C ASP A 82 -8.00 4.07 -1.16
N LEU A 83 -6.81 4.38 -0.62
CA LEU A 83 -6.54 4.37 0.83
C LEU A 83 -7.25 5.50 1.58
N VAL A 84 -7.36 6.70 0.99
CA VAL A 84 -8.13 7.80 1.60
C VAL A 84 -9.60 7.42 1.67
N GLY A 85 -10.17 6.89 0.58
CA GLY A 85 -11.56 6.43 0.56
C GLY A 85 -11.82 5.27 1.53
N LEU A 86 -10.86 4.36 1.68
CA LEU A 86 -10.90 3.30 2.70
C LEU A 86 -11.00 3.90 4.11
N LEU A 87 -10.14 4.86 4.45
CA LEU A 87 -10.14 5.48 5.78
C LEU A 87 -11.44 6.25 6.04
N ASP A 88 -11.96 6.95 5.03
CA ASP A 88 -13.24 7.67 5.12
C ASP A 88 -14.41 6.70 5.37
N LEU A 89 -14.48 5.61 4.61
CA LEU A 89 -15.52 4.58 4.76
C LEU A 89 -15.48 3.90 6.13
N LEU A 90 -14.29 3.71 6.70
CA LEU A 90 -14.12 3.13 8.03
C LEU A 90 -14.34 4.14 9.18
N GLY A 91 -14.59 5.42 8.87
CA GLY A 91 -14.74 6.49 9.85
C GLY A 91 -13.46 6.77 10.64
N ILE A 92 -12.29 6.65 9.99
CA ILE A 92 -10.98 6.80 10.62
C ILE A 92 -10.34 8.12 10.19
N ASP A 93 -10.27 9.07 11.10
CA ASP A 93 -9.65 10.37 10.84
C ASP A 93 -8.13 10.28 10.65
N ARG A 94 -7.44 9.57 11.54
CA ARG A 94 -5.97 9.41 11.47
C ARG A 94 -5.49 8.02 11.87
N VAL A 95 -4.44 7.55 11.20
CA VAL A 95 -3.81 6.24 11.42
C VAL A 95 -2.34 6.34 11.80
N PHE A 96 -1.83 5.34 12.50
CA PHE A 96 -0.43 4.97 12.39
C PHE A 96 -0.23 4.21 11.07
N LEU A 97 0.83 4.52 10.34
CA LEU A 97 1.08 3.94 9.02
C LEU A 97 2.32 3.06 9.04
N VAL A 98 2.22 1.88 8.42
CA VAL A 98 3.32 0.95 8.23
C VAL A 98 3.42 0.59 6.76
N GLY A 99 4.61 0.72 6.16
CA GLY A 99 4.84 0.42 4.75
C GLY A 99 6.07 -0.45 4.52
N HIS A 100 5.99 -1.33 3.50
CA HIS A 100 7.10 -2.15 3.01
C HIS A 100 7.19 -2.08 1.48
N ASP A 101 8.39 -1.92 0.92
CA ASP A 101 8.66 -1.97 -0.53
C ASP A 101 7.75 -1.01 -1.35
N TRP A 102 6.90 -1.47 -2.28
CA TRP A 102 5.95 -0.60 -2.99
C TRP A 102 4.94 0.06 -2.04
N GLY A 103 4.52 -0.65 -1.00
CA GLY A 103 3.72 -0.08 0.08
C GLY A 103 4.45 1.02 0.84
N ALA A 104 5.78 0.95 0.95
CA ALA A 104 6.59 2.02 1.51
C ALA A 104 6.65 3.27 0.61
N ILE A 105 6.69 3.07 -0.72
CA ILE A 105 6.58 4.15 -1.70
C ILE A 105 5.21 4.83 -1.58
N ILE A 106 4.12 4.06 -1.50
CA ILE A 106 2.77 4.60 -1.34
C ILE A 106 2.61 5.30 0.02
N ALA A 107 3.21 4.77 1.09
CA ALA A 107 3.21 5.41 2.40
C ALA A 107 3.85 6.80 2.36
N TRP A 108 4.97 6.97 1.65
CA TRP A 108 5.55 8.30 1.43
C TRP A 108 4.59 9.25 0.73
N HIS A 109 3.94 8.81 -0.35
CA HIS A 109 2.99 9.65 -1.08
C HIS A 109 1.76 10.00 -0.24
N LEU A 110 1.25 9.06 0.56
CA LEU A 110 0.14 9.31 1.47
C LEU A 110 0.53 10.37 2.52
N CYS A 111 1.73 10.28 3.11
CA CYS A 111 2.25 11.30 4.02
C CYS A 111 2.43 12.68 3.34
N LEU A 112 2.87 12.72 2.09
CA LEU A 112 3.07 13.97 1.35
C LEU A 112 1.75 14.62 0.93
N PHE A 113 0.78 13.83 0.47
CA PHE A 113 -0.49 14.33 -0.05
C PHE A 113 -1.52 14.57 1.06
N ARG A 114 -1.52 13.74 2.10
CA ARG A 114 -2.50 13.77 3.21
C ARG A 114 -1.82 13.61 4.57
N PRO A 115 -0.87 14.49 4.95
CA PRO A 115 -0.22 14.44 6.26
C PRO A 115 -1.23 14.58 7.41
N ASP A 116 -2.37 15.23 7.17
CA ASP A 116 -3.49 15.37 8.11
C ASP A 116 -4.07 14.03 8.58
N ARG A 117 -3.89 12.96 7.79
CA ARG A 117 -4.40 11.61 8.06
C ARG A 117 -3.41 10.71 8.79
N ILE A 118 -2.16 11.14 8.98
CA ILE A 118 -1.09 10.27 9.49
C ILE A 118 -0.59 10.76 10.85
N LYS A 119 -0.61 9.87 11.85
CA LYS A 119 -0.07 10.13 13.19
C LYS A 119 1.44 9.95 13.26
N ALA A 120 1.93 8.84 12.72
CA ALA A 120 3.34 8.51 12.58
C ALA A 120 3.50 7.42 11.51
N LEU A 121 4.73 7.29 10.98
CA LEU A 121 5.09 6.34 9.94
C LEU A 121 6.23 5.43 10.42
N VAL A 122 6.06 4.12 10.25
CA VAL A 122 7.15 3.14 10.27
C VAL A 122 7.33 2.63 8.84
N ASN A 123 8.45 2.97 8.20
CA ASN A 123 8.69 2.62 6.80
C ASN A 123 9.92 1.73 6.65
N MET A 124 9.80 0.67 5.85
CA MET A 124 10.81 -0.38 5.71
C MET A 124 11.23 -0.57 4.25
N SER A 125 12.48 -0.99 4.06
CA SER A 125 13.12 -1.25 2.76
C SER A 125 13.38 0.00 1.89
N VAL A 126 12.37 0.83 1.65
CA VAL A 126 12.46 1.93 0.67
C VAL A 126 12.47 3.30 1.35
N ALA A 127 13.63 3.95 1.33
CA ALA A 127 13.79 5.33 1.78
C ALA A 127 13.04 6.33 0.88
N LEU A 128 12.78 7.53 1.40
CA LEU A 128 12.22 8.61 0.59
C LEU A 128 13.24 9.03 -0.47
N TYR A 129 12.89 8.88 -1.73
CA TYR A 129 13.66 9.39 -2.86
C TYR A 129 12.87 10.51 -3.54
N PRO A 130 13.33 11.78 -3.47
CA PRO A 130 12.68 12.87 -4.18
C PRO A 130 12.54 12.60 -5.68
N ARG A 131 11.39 12.96 -6.24
CA ARG A 131 11.12 12.80 -7.67
C ARG A 131 12.09 13.68 -8.47
N ASN A 132 12.85 13.08 -9.38
CA ASN A 132 13.59 13.82 -10.40
C ASN A 132 12.68 14.06 -11.62
N PRO A 133 12.31 15.32 -11.93
CA PRO A 133 11.40 15.61 -13.05
C PRO A 133 12.04 15.33 -14.42
N HIS A 134 13.38 15.26 -14.51
CA HIS A 134 14.12 15.09 -15.75
C HIS A 134 14.45 13.63 -16.09
N LYS A 135 14.13 12.67 -15.22
CA LYS A 135 14.48 11.26 -15.41
C LYS A 135 13.33 10.35 -15.02
N LYS A 136 12.99 9.37 -15.85
CA LYS A 136 11.95 8.40 -15.50
C LYS A 136 12.46 7.43 -14.42
N PRO A 137 11.59 6.96 -13.50
CA PRO A 137 12.02 5.99 -12.48
C PRO A 137 12.64 4.72 -13.09
N VAL A 138 12.05 4.20 -14.17
CA VAL A 138 12.56 3.02 -14.90
C VAL A 138 13.98 3.24 -15.42
N GLU A 139 14.28 4.43 -15.98
CA GLU A 139 15.62 4.76 -16.46
C GLU A 139 16.63 4.81 -15.31
N ARG A 140 16.21 5.29 -14.14
CA ARG A 140 17.06 5.25 -12.94
C ARG A 140 17.35 3.82 -12.51
N TYR A 141 16.35 2.93 -12.50
CA TYR A 141 16.57 1.53 -12.16
C TYR A 141 17.48 0.84 -13.18
N ARG A 142 17.30 1.13 -14.47
CA ARG A 142 18.15 0.61 -15.54
C ARG A 142 19.61 1.01 -15.35
N ASP A 143 19.87 2.27 -15.05
CA ASP A 143 21.24 2.75 -14.87
C ASP A 143 21.93 2.17 -13.62
N LEU A 144 21.16 1.81 -12.60
CA LEU A 144 21.70 1.25 -11.34
C LEU A 144 21.84 -0.27 -11.36
N PHE A 145 20.90 -0.96 -12.00
CA PHE A 145 20.73 -2.42 -11.88
C PHE A 145 20.72 -3.16 -13.21
N GLY A 146 20.77 -2.45 -14.34
CA GLY A 146 20.73 -3.02 -15.68
C GLY A 146 19.33 -3.39 -16.17
N ASP A 147 19.25 -3.86 -17.42
CA ASP A 147 17.99 -4.22 -18.08
C ASP A 147 17.35 -5.51 -17.53
N ASP A 148 18.15 -6.40 -16.95
CA ASP A 148 17.66 -7.65 -16.35
C ASP A 148 16.97 -7.45 -14.99
N PHE A 149 17.09 -6.26 -14.40
CA PHE A 149 16.37 -5.92 -13.19
C PHE A 149 14.86 -6.01 -13.45
N TYR A 150 14.13 -6.70 -12.56
CA TYR A 150 12.75 -7.10 -12.81
C TYR A 150 11.83 -5.92 -13.22
N ILE A 151 11.97 -4.75 -12.58
CA ILE A 151 11.19 -3.56 -12.93
C ILE A 151 11.44 -3.16 -14.38
N CYS A 152 12.69 -3.15 -14.83
CA CYS A 152 13.08 -2.81 -16.19
C CYS A 152 12.58 -3.86 -17.19
N ARG A 153 12.74 -5.14 -16.84
CA ARG A 153 12.29 -6.27 -17.66
C ARG A 153 10.77 -6.28 -17.88
N PHE A 154 9.98 -5.90 -16.88
CA PHE A 154 8.52 -5.78 -17.00
C PHE A 154 8.06 -4.62 -17.88
N GLN A 155 8.93 -3.70 -18.29
CA GLN A 155 8.56 -2.62 -19.21
C GLN A 155 8.67 -3.03 -20.69
N VAL A 156 9.27 -4.18 -20.99
CA VAL A 156 9.42 -4.65 -22.37
C VAL A 156 8.12 -5.32 -22.79
N SER A 157 7.37 -4.68 -23.70
CA SER A 157 6.21 -5.31 -24.34
C SER A 157 6.71 -6.50 -25.15
N HIS A 158 6.22 -7.70 -24.84
CA HIS A 158 6.33 -8.87 -25.71
C HIS A 158 5.11 -9.01 -26.64
N TYR A 159 4.35 -7.92 -26.83
CA TYR A 159 3.21 -7.83 -27.74
C TYR A 159 3.46 -6.74 -28.77
#